data_AF-A0A9E2M5L0-F1
#
_entry.id   AF-A0A9E2M5L0-F1
#
_cell.length_a   1.000
_cell.length_b   1.000
_cell.length_c   1.000
_cell.angle_alpha   90.00
_cell.angle_beta   90.00
_cell.angle_gamma   90.00
#
_symmetry.space_group_name_H-M   'P 1'
#
loop_
_entity.id
_entity.type
_entity.pdbx_description
1 polymer ?
#
loop_
_entity_poly.entity_id
_entity_poly.type
_entity_poly.pdbx_seq_one_letter_code
_entity_poly.pdbx_strand_id
1 'polypeptide(L)' 'MYSCSENSFAKDVGFQTDDGGYWPDISAFKKSPDGMMHRISKAYFGPGDDFCSTWHFFDLLADGPAGWEPKYSY' A
#
# COMPACT_ATOMS: atom_id res chain seq x y z
N MET A 1 3.09 8.63 11.90
CA MET A 1 4.05 7.92 11.04
C MET A 1 4.69 6.82 11.86
N TYR A 2 4.74 5.58 11.37
CA TYR A 2 5.37 4.44 12.04
C TYR A 2 6.50 3.92 11.16
N SER A 3 7.64 3.56 11.75
CA SER A 3 8.79 2.99 11.04
C SER A 3 8.81 1.47 11.22
N CYS A 4 9.18 0.73 10.18
CA CYS A 4 9.42 -0.71 10.27
C CYS A 4 10.91 -1.06 10.49
N SER A 5 11.77 -0.08 10.81
CA SER A 5 13.21 -0.28 10.96
C SER A 5 13.61 -1.24 12.09
N GLU A 6 12.74 -1.43 13.07
CA GLU A 6 13.01 -2.26 14.26
C GLU A 6 12.27 -3.62 14.23
N ASN A 7 11.67 -3.98 13.09
CA ASN A 7 10.95 -5.24 12.96
C ASN A 7 11.15 -5.87 11.57
N SER A 8 10.65 -7.09 11.39
CA SER A 8 10.75 -7.83 10.13
C SER A 8 9.66 -7.50 9.11
N PHE A 9 8.75 -6.57 9.40
CA PHE A 9 7.50 -6.41 8.65
C PHE A 9 7.76 -6.14 7.17
N ALA A 10 8.69 -5.24 6.83
CA ALA A 10 9.06 -4.94 5.45
C ALA A 10 9.60 -6.17 4.70
N LYS A 11 10.35 -7.04 5.38
CA LYS A 11 10.81 -8.32 4.82
C LYS A 11 9.65 -9.29 4.64
N ASP A 12 8.78 -9.40 5.64
CA ASP A 12 7.63 -10.32 5.65
C ASP A 12 6.62 -9.99 4.54
N VAL A 13 6.49 -8.71 4.16
CA VAL A 13 5.67 -8.27 3.03
C VAL A 13 6.41 -8.29 1.68
N GLY A 14 7.71 -8.61 1.67
CA GLY A 14 8.51 -8.81 0.45
C GLY A 14 9.05 -7.53 -0.17
N PHE A 15 9.37 -6.54 0.67
CA PHE A 15 9.79 -5.19 0.30
C PHE A 15 11.20 -4.84 0.79
N GLN A 16 11.80 -5.70 1.60
CA GLN A 16 13.22 -5.64 1.91
C GLN A 16 14.00 -6.57 0.97
N THR A 17 15.10 -6.09 0.41
CA THR A 17 16.04 -6.88 -0.39
C THR A 17 16.95 -7.74 0.48
N ASP A 18 17.55 -8.78 -0.09
CA ASP A 18 18.43 -9.70 0.64
C ASP A 18 19.68 -9.03 1.23
N ASP A 19 20.14 -7.94 0.61
CA ASP A 19 21.25 -7.11 1.07
C ASP A 19 20.83 -6.04 2.11
N GLY A 20 19.55 -6.03 2.52
CA GLY A 20 19.03 -5.16 3.57
C GLY A 20 18.49 -3.81 3.08
N GLY A 21 18.54 -3.55 1.77
CA GLY A 21 17.86 -2.41 1.14
C GLY A 21 16.34 -2.54 1.12
N TYR A 22 15.66 -1.48 0.65
CA TYR A 22 14.21 -1.44 0.55
C TYR A 22 13.79 -1.05 -0.85
N TRP A 23 12.79 -1.73 -1.39
CA TRP A 23 12.10 -1.27 -2.59
C TRP A 23 11.13 -0.14 -2.22
N PRO A 24 10.92 0.85 -3.10
CA PRO A 24 9.80 1.76 -2.96
C PRO A 24 8.52 1.04 -3.40
N ASP A 25 7.52 1.00 -2.54
CA ASP A 25 6.31 0.21 -2.75
C ASP A 25 5.13 0.67 -1.89
N ILE A 26 4.01 0.00 -2.11
CA ILE A 26 2.78 0.15 -1.33
C ILE A 26 2.08 -1.20 -1.19
N SER A 27 1.44 -1.42 -0.04
CA SER A 27 0.51 -2.53 0.17
C SER A 27 -0.78 -2.02 0.81
N ALA A 28 -1.92 -2.49 0.32
CA ALA A 28 -3.22 -2.25 0.94
C ALA A 28 -3.60 -3.44 1.82
N PHE A 29 -4.13 -3.17 3.01
CA PHE A 29 -4.61 -4.19 3.93
C PHE A 29 -6.06 -3.92 4.32
N LYS A 30 -6.85 -4.99 4.48
CA LYS A 30 -8.19 -4.94 5.06
C LYS A 30 -8.19 -5.68 6.38
N LYS A 31 -8.75 -5.05 7.41
CA LYS A 31 -9.02 -5.69 8.69
C LYS A 31 -10.39 -6.36 8.63
N SER A 32 -10.46 -7.65 8.91
CA SER A 32 -11.71 -8.38 9.04
C SER A 32 -12.40 -8.10 10.38
N PRO A 33 -13.70 -8.43 10.53
CA PRO A 33 -14.43 -8.19 11.78
C PRO A 33 -13.88 -8.90 13.02
N ASP A 34 -13.24 -10.05 12.83
CA ASP A 34 -12.55 -10.83 13.87
C ASP A 34 -11.14 -10.27 14.21
N GLY A 35 -10.72 -9.21 13.52
CA GLY A 35 -9.48 -8.49 13.80
C GLY A 35 -8.26 -8.94 13.01
N MET A 36 -8.38 -9.94 12.14
CA MET A 36 -7.28 -10.37 11.28
C MET A 36 -6.98 -9.33 10.20
N MET A 37 -5.70 -9.21 9.83
CA MET A 37 -5.23 -8.32 8.77
C MET A 37 -4.94 -9.14 7.52
N HIS A 38 -5.57 -8.77 6.39
CA HIS A 38 -5.36 -9.42 5.11
C HIS A 38 -4.71 -8.43 4.14
N ARG A 39 -3.61 -8.82 3.50
CA ARG A 39 -3.04 -8.04 2.39
C ARG A 39 -3.92 -8.24 1.16
N ILE A 40 -4.45 -7.15 0.65
CA ILE A 40 -5.39 -7.13 -0.48
C ILE A 40 -4.63 -7.00 -1.80
N SER A 41 -3.68 -6.08 -1.84
CA SER A 41 -2.93 -5.76 -3.04
C SER A 41 -1.56 -5.21 -2.67
N LYS A 42 -0.66 -5.18 -3.66
CA LYS A 42 0.63 -4.52 -3.58
C LYS A 42 1.04 -3.97 -4.94
N ALA A 43 1.82 -2.91 -4.94
CA ALA A 43 2.47 -2.36 -6.12
C ALA A 43 3.89 -1.90 -5.77
N TYR A 44 4.77 -1.93 -6.77
CA TYR A 44 6.12 -1.37 -6.68
C TYR A 44 6.12 -0.01 -7.37
N PHE A 45 7.06 0.84 -6.97
CA PHE A 45 7.32 2.09 -7.65
C PHE A 45 8.64 2.03 -8.42
N GLY A 46 8.70 2.70 -9.56
CA GLY A 46 9.86 2.71 -10.43
C GLY A 46 9.91 3.90 -11.37
N PRO A 47 11.04 4.06 -12.08
CA PRO A 47 11.15 5.04 -13.15
C PRO A 47 10.08 4.79 -14.23
N GLY A 48 9.24 5.78 -14.50
CA GLY A 48 8.18 5.70 -15.51
C GLY A 48 6.77 5.51 -14.96
N ASP A 49 6.59 5.45 -13.64
CA ASP A 49 5.26 5.42 -13.02
C ASP A 49 4.44 6.68 -13.34
N ASP A 50 3.12 6.52 -13.30
CA ASP A 50 2.18 7.60 -13.56
C ASP A 50 2.37 8.77 -12.59
N PHE A 51 2.35 9.99 -13.15
CA PHE A 51 2.60 11.23 -12.41
C PHE A 51 1.51 11.55 -11.36
N CYS A 52 0.44 10.75 -11.27
CA CYS A 52 -0.65 10.93 -10.29
C CYS A 52 -1.06 9.59 -9.65
N SER A 53 -0.14 8.97 -8.91
CA SER A 53 -0.33 7.69 -8.22
C SER A 53 -1.52 7.66 -7.25
N THR A 54 -1.98 8.81 -6.75
CA THR A 54 -3.11 8.89 -5.81
C THR A 54 -4.38 8.23 -6.35
N TRP A 55 -4.69 8.38 -7.64
CA TRP A 55 -5.87 7.74 -8.22
C TRP A 55 -5.70 6.23 -8.29
N HIS A 56 -4.53 5.76 -8.73
CA HIS A 56 -4.20 4.34 -8.79
C HIS A 56 -4.17 3.68 -7.40
N PHE A 57 -3.95 4.43 -6.33
CA PHE A 57 -4.00 3.89 -4.97
C PHE A 57 -5.41 3.49 -4.55
N PHE A 58 -6.46 4.16 -5.06
CA PHE A 58 -7.83 3.73 -4.77
C PHE A 58 -8.12 2.37 -5.39
N ASP A 59 -7.56 2.07 -6.58
CA ASP A 59 -7.70 0.76 -7.23
C ASP A 59 -7.03 -0.37 -6.43
N LEU A 60 -6.08 -0.04 -5.55
CA LEU A 60 -5.43 -1.01 -4.66
C LEU A 60 -6.30 -1.39 -3.45
N LEU A 61 -7.31 -0.59 -3.10
CA LEU A 61 -8.17 -0.86 -1.95
C LEU A 61 -9.13 -2.02 -2.25
N ALA A 62 -9.54 -2.76 -1.21
CA ALA A 62 -10.39 -3.95 -1.35
C ALA A 62 -11.72 -3.68 -2.05
N ASP A 63 -12.28 -2.50 -1.81
CA ASP A 63 -13.57 -2.08 -2.34
C ASP A 63 -13.38 -0.94 -3.37
N GLY A 64 -12.15 -0.75 -3.86
CA GLY A 64 -11.78 0.35 -4.74
C GLY A 64 -12.09 1.72 -4.11
N PRO A 65 -12.51 2.71 -4.91
CA PRO A 65 -13.01 3.98 -4.39
C PRO A 65 -14.40 3.87 -3.74
N ALA A 66 -15.14 2.76 -3.87
CA ALA A 66 -16.48 2.59 -3.29
C ALA A 66 -17.46 3.76 -3.56
N GLY A 67 -17.41 4.32 -4.77
CA GLY A 67 -18.23 5.47 -5.18
C GLY A 67 -17.77 6.82 -4.64
N TRP A 68 -16.63 6.86 -3.94
CA TRP A 68 -15.97 8.11 -3.55
C TRP A 68 -15.32 8.76 -4.77
N GLU A 69 -15.51 10.07 -4.88
CA GLU A 69 -14.86 10.94 -5.84
C GLU A 69 -14.55 12.28 -5.15
N PRO A 70 -13.55 13.04 -5.63
CA PRO A 70 -13.24 14.36 -5.10
C PRO A 70 -14.44 15.31 -5.26
N LYS A 71 -14.76 16.07 -4.22
CA LYS A 71 -15.77 17.12 -4.27
C LYS A 71 -15.13 18.50 -4.17
N TYR A 72 -15.70 19.48 -4.87
CA TYR A 72 -15.28 20.88 -4.75
C TYR A 72 -15.50 21.46 -3.34
N SER A 73 -16.41 20.86 -2.56
CA SER A 73 -16.68 21.18 -1.15
C SER A 73 -17.04 19.89 -0.40
N TYR A 74 -16.56 19.77 0.84
CA TYR A 74 -16.84 18.64 1.75
C TYR A 74 -17.64 19.07 2.97
#